data_AF-A0A147K199-F1
#
_entry.id   AF-A0A147K199-F1
#
_cell.length_a   1.000
_cell.length_b   1.000
_cell.length_c   1.000
_cell.angle_alpha   90.00
_cell.angle_beta   90.00
_cell.angle_gamma   90.00
#
_symmetry.space_group_name_H-M   'P 1'
#
loop_
_entity.id
_entity.type
_entity.pdbx_description
1 polymer ?
#
loop_
_entity_poly.entity_id
_entity_poly.type
_entity_poly.pdbx_seq_one_letter_code
_entity_poly.pdbx_strand_id
1 'polypeptide(L)'
;MKLGEEKRGFALSSMALLLMLPALLLVASGLKMIESGGETSSIQILADKVNSAGKNIAETIKLMQERKFPITDNTLQSLAEKYRLTTGLIIEITTGNDYPLWIRVKNTEVNHYPDTKYCTVEKISPDEWKYSFEDSDAEIGEAVDFDYDEPILHLEKIGEILRITIVAYNSTYSSDIYYYKSLLWENVGGIGQAHVGETVEIEANRFGLFTLINIEVRDPGNMARYAENILIT
;
A
#
# COMPACT_ATOMS: atom_id res chain seq x y z
N MET A 1 38.48 55.13 -54.19
CA MET A 1 38.33 53.67 -54.08
C MET A 1 38.30 53.30 -52.59
N LYS A 2 37.10 53.25 -51.99
CA LYS A 2 36.84 53.06 -50.54
C LYS A 2 36.75 51.56 -50.12
N LEU A 3 37.65 50.71 -50.62
CA LEU A 3 37.56 49.26 -50.40
C LEU A 3 38.27 48.74 -49.13
N GLY A 4 39.11 49.56 -48.48
CA GLY A 4 39.92 49.15 -47.33
C GLY A 4 39.20 49.25 -45.97
N GLU A 5 38.30 50.22 -45.80
CA GLU A 5 37.58 50.44 -44.54
C GLU A 5 36.42 49.46 -44.37
N GLU A 6 35.69 49.13 -45.44
CA GLU A 6 34.60 48.13 -45.40
C GLU A 6 35.10 46.73 -45.06
N LYS A 7 36.27 46.31 -45.56
CA LYS A 7 36.87 45.01 -45.24
C LYS A 7 37.34 44.90 -43.79
N ARG A 8 37.84 45.99 -43.20
CA ARG A 8 38.20 46.04 -41.78
C ARG A 8 36.97 46.02 -40.88
N GLY A 9 35.92 46.76 -41.26
CA GLY A 9 34.62 46.72 -40.56
C GLY A 9 33.98 45.33 -40.60
N PHE A 10 34.06 44.63 -41.74
CA PHE A 10 33.55 43.26 -41.89
C PHE A 10 34.38 42.24 -41.09
N ALA A 11 35.72 42.37 -41.07
CA ALA A 11 36.57 41.48 -40.28
C ALA A 11 36.37 41.69 -38.77
N LEU A 12 36.23 42.93 -38.32
CA LEU A 12 35.95 43.27 -36.92
C LEU A 12 34.55 42.83 -36.50
N SER A 13 33.53 42.98 -37.34
CA SER A 13 32.18 42.48 -37.06
C SER A 13 32.13 40.95 -37.04
N SER A 14 32.88 40.29 -37.93
CA SER A 14 33.01 38.82 -37.97
C SER A 14 33.69 38.28 -36.72
N MET A 15 34.79 38.90 -36.27
CA MET A 15 35.48 38.53 -35.04
C MET A 15 34.63 38.80 -33.80
N ALA A 16 33.91 39.93 -33.76
CA ALA A 16 32.97 40.23 -32.69
C ALA A 16 31.85 39.17 -32.64
N LEU A 17 31.30 38.77 -33.78
CA LEU A 17 30.30 37.69 -33.85
C LEU A 17 30.88 36.35 -33.37
N LEU A 18 32.11 36.03 -33.79
CA LEU A 18 32.81 34.80 -33.41
C LEU A 18 33.08 34.69 -31.91
N LEU A 19 33.22 35.82 -31.23
CA LEU A 19 33.44 35.90 -29.79
C LEU A 19 32.13 36.00 -29.00
N MET A 20 31.11 36.67 -29.54
CA MET A 20 29.81 36.85 -28.90
C MET A 20 28.99 35.56 -28.86
N LEU A 21 29.04 34.74 -29.92
CA LEU A 21 28.29 33.49 -30.01
C LEU A 21 28.68 32.48 -28.91
N PRO A 22 29.96 32.14 -28.69
CA PRO A 22 30.38 31.27 -27.60
C PRO A 22 30.04 31.84 -26.22
N ALA A 23 30.17 33.16 -26.02
CA ALA A 23 29.83 33.81 -24.76
C ALA A 23 28.32 33.69 -24.44
N LEU A 24 27.46 33.92 -25.43
CA LEU A 24 26.01 33.73 -25.29
C LEU A 24 25.66 32.26 -25.01
N LEU A 25 26.34 31.32 -25.66
CA LEU A 25 26.13 29.89 -25.44
C LEU A 25 26.51 29.47 -24.00
N LEU A 26 27.61 30.00 -23.47
CA LEU A 26 28.05 29.76 -22.10
C LEU A 26 27.08 30.35 -21.07
N VAL A 27 26.59 31.57 -21.30
CA VAL A 27 25.58 32.21 -20.43
C VAL A 27 24.26 31.43 -20.45
N ALA A 28 23.78 31.03 -21.62
CA ALA A 28 22.57 30.22 -21.74
C ALA A 28 22.70 28.86 -21.05
N SER A 29 23.86 28.20 -21.20
CA SER A 29 24.15 26.94 -20.52
C SER A 29 24.20 27.11 -19.00
N GLY A 30 24.82 28.18 -18.51
CA GLY A 30 24.88 28.51 -17.09
C GLY A 30 23.49 28.78 -16.49
N LEU A 31 22.65 29.54 -17.20
CA LEU A 31 21.26 29.78 -16.80
C LEU A 31 20.46 28.48 -16.72
N LYS A 32 20.62 27.58 -17.70
CA LYS A 32 19.93 26.28 -17.68
C LYS A 32 20.40 25.37 -16.53
N MET A 33 21.70 25.41 -16.20
CA MET A 33 22.22 24.68 -15.04
C MET A 33 21.69 25.24 -13.71
N ILE A 34 21.57 26.57 -13.58
CA ILE A 34 20.99 27.21 -12.39
C ILE A 34 19.50 26.86 -12.27
N GLU A 35 18.75 26.94 -13.37
CA GLU A 35 17.34 26.55 -13.43
C GLU A 35 17.15 25.09 -13.03
N SER A 36 17.91 24.17 -13.64
CA SER A 36 17.85 22.74 -13.32
C SER A 36 18.30 22.44 -11.88
N GLY A 37 19.29 23.16 -11.35
CA GLY A 37 19.70 23.06 -9.95
C GLY A 37 18.64 23.58 -8.98
N GLY A 38 17.95 24.67 -9.34
CA GLY A 38 16.81 25.22 -8.61
C GLY A 38 15.61 24.27 -8.60
N GLU A 39 15.30 23.65 -9.73
CA GLU A 39 14.25 22.63 -9.85
C GLU A 39 14.59 21.39 -9.01
N THR A 40 15.82 20.89 -9.12
CA THR A 40 16.28 19.71 -8.36
C THR A 40 16.23 19.94 -6.85
N SER A 41 16.69 21.11 -6.38
CA SER A 41 16.61 21.47 -4.97
C SER A 41 15.17 21.66 -4.48
N SER A 42 14.29 22.23 -5.32
CA SER A 42 12.86 22.37 -4.99
C SER A 42 12.17 21.01 -4.86
N ILE A 43 12.48 20.07 -5.77
CA ILE A 43 11.97 18.68 -5.70
C ILE A 43 12.51 17.97 -4.46
N GLN A 44 13.80 18.14 -4.13
CA GLN A 44 14.39 17.53 -2.95
C GLN A 44 13.73 18.06 -1.66
N ILE A 45 13.53 19.38 -1.54
CA ILE A 45 12.85 19.99 -0.39
C ILE A 45 11.42 19.45 -0.26
N LEU A 46 10.72 19.29 -1.38
CA LEU A 46 9.37 18.73 -1.38
C LEU A 46 9.35 17.27 -0.92
N ALA A 47 10.28 16.45 -1.43
CA ALA A 47 10.44 15.06 -1.04
C ALA A 47 10.79 14.92 0.46
N ASP A 48 11.71 15.74 0.96
CA ASP A 48 12.10 15.75 2.37
C ASP A 48 10.92 16.14 3.27
N LYS A 49 10.11 17.11 2.85
CA LYS A 49 8.89 17.53 3.55
C LYS A 49 7.84 16.41 3.59
N VAL A 50 7.58 15.76 2.45
CA VAL A 50 6.65 14.61 2.37
C VAL A 50 7.13 13.46 3.26
N ASN A 51 8.41 13.09 3.17
CA ASN A 51 9.00 12.03 3.99
C ASN A 51 8.98 12.36 5.48
N SER A 52 9.33 13.60 5.86
CA SER A 52 9.31 14.01 7.27
C SER A 52 7.90 14.03 7.84
N ALA A 53 6.91 14.51 7.08
CA ALA A 53 5.51 14.48 7.50
C ALA A 53 5.02 13.04 7.68
N GLY A 54 5.28 12.16 6.71
CA GLY A 54 4.92 10.74 6.78
C GLY A 54 5.51 10.04 8.00
N LYS A 55 6.82 10.18 8.23
CA LYS A 55 7.50 9.60 9.40
C LYS A 55 6.95 10.13 10.72
N ASN A 56 6.71 11.44 10.83
CA ASN A 56 6.16 12.02 12.05
C ASN A 56 4.74 11.52 12.37
N ILE A 57 3.90 11.34 11.33
CA ILE A 57 2.57 10.73 11.50
C ILE A 57 2.74 9.29 12.00
N ALA A 58 3.63 8.52 11.38
CA ALA A 58 3.85 7.13 11.75
C ALA A 58 4.35 6.98 13.20
N GLU A 59 5.33 7.79 13.60
CA GLU A 59 5.83 7.84 14.97
C GLU A 59 4.74 8.26 15.97
N THR A 60 3.87 9.20 15.59
CA THR A 60 2.74 9.61 16.43
C THR A 60 1.78 8.46 16.67
N ILE A 61 1.45 7.69 15.64
CA ILE A 61 0.55 6.53 15.75
C ILE A 61 1.19 5.43 16.62
N LYS A 62 2.47 5.13 16.42
CA LYS A 62 3.23 4.18 17.27
C LYS A 62 3.24 4.62 18.73
N LEU A 63 3.45 5.92 19.00
CA LEU A 63 3.39 6.48 20.36
C LEU A 63 1.97 6.41 20.96
N MET A 64 0.92 6.57 20.15
CA MET A 64 -0.46 6.41 20.61
C MET A 64 -0.71 4.96 21.07
N GLN A 65 -0.23 4.00 20.30
CA GLN A 65 -0.32 2.57 20.63
C GLN A 65 0.46 2.25 21.91
N GLU A 66 1.73 2.66 22.02
CA GLU A 66 2.56 2.44 23.21
C GLU A 66 1.94 3.00 24.49
N ARG A 67 1.27 4.16 24.38
CA ARG A 67 0.63 4.84 25.50
C ARG A 67 -0.83 4.45 25.70
N LYS A 68 -1.35 3.49 24.93
CA LYS A 68 -2.74 3.02 24.97
C LYS A 68 -3.77 4.14 24.78
N PHE A 69 -3.43 5.14 23.96
CA PHE A 69 -4.41 6.12 23.51
C PHE A 69 -5.38 5.46 22.53
N PRO A 70 -6.69 5.76 22.59
CA PRO A 70 -7.65 5.22 21.64
C PRO A 70 -7.28 5.63 20.20
N ILE A 71 -7.13 4.63 19.32
CA ILE A 71 -6.91 4.84 17.88
C ILE A 71 -8.22 4.49 17.16
N THR A 72 -9.03 5.52 16.94
CA THR A 72 -10.31 5.47 16.22
C THR A 72 -10.22 6.23 14.90
N ASP A 73 -11.15 5.98 13.97
CA ASP A 73 -11.24 6.71 12.71
C ASP A 73 -11.30 8.23 12.90
N ASN A 74 -12.04 8.70 13.91
CA ASN A 74 -12.14 10.13 14.23
C ASN A 74 -10.78 10.72 14.65
N THR A 75 -10.01 10.00 15.46
CA THR A 75 -8.64 10.41 15.85
C THR A 75 -7.68 10.43 14.66
N LEU A 76 -7.77 9.44 13.77
CA LEU A 76 -6.92 9.36 12.58
C LEU A 76 -7.26 10.46 11.57
N GLN A 77 -8.55 10.72 11.34
CA GLN A 77 -9.00 11.84 10.52
C GLN A 77 -8.57 13.19 11.11
N SER A 78 -8.68 13.37 12.43
CA SER A 78 -8.22 14.59 13.10
C SER A 78 -6.70 14.78 12.97
N LEU A 79 -5.93 13.70 13.05
CA LEU A 79 -4.49 13.70 12.83
C LEU A 79 -4.15 14.09 11.39
N ALA A 80 -4.78 13.44 10.42
CA ALA A 80 -4.61 13.73 9.00
C ALA A 80 -4.92 15.20 8.69
N GLU A 81 -6.04 15.72 9.21
CA GLU A 81 -6.47 17.10 9.00
C GLU A 81 -5.48 18.11 9.57
N LYS A 82 -4.96 17.85 10.77
CA LYS A 82 -3.94 18.71 11.39
C LYS A 82 -2.67 18.79 10.53
N TYR A 83 -2.20 17.66 10.02
CA TYR A 83 -1.02 17.64 9.14
C TYR A 83 -1.31 18.30 7.79
N ARG A 84 -2.51 18.09 7.24
CA ARG A 84 -2.96 18.76 6.01
C ARG A 84 -2.95 20.28 6.15
N LEU A 85 -3.54 20.81 7.22
CA LEU A 85 -3.62 22.26 7.47
C LEU A 85 -2.25 22.89 7.74
N THR A 86 -1.35 22.19 8.43
CA THR A 86 -0.04 22.73 8.81
C THR A 86 0.99 22.63 7.68
N THR A 87 0.93 21.58 6.87
CA THR A 87 1.92 21.32 5.82
C THR A 87 1.45 21.70 4.43
N GLY A 88 0.14 21.78 4.17
CA GLY A 88 -0.43 21.92 2.83
C GLY A 88 -0.26 20.66 1.95
N LEU A 89 0.16 19.53 2.53
CA LEU A 89 0.22 18.24 1.85
C LEU A 89 -1.15 17.55 1.88
N ILE A 90 -1.36 16.63 0.94
CA ILE A 90 -2.50 15.71 0.98
C ILE A 90 -2.12 14.56 1.91
N ILE A 91 -2.93 14.33 2.94
CA ILE A 91 -2.72 13.30 3.96
C ILE A 91 -3.96 12.40 3.99
N GLU A 92 -3.76 11.11 3.79
CA GLU A 92 -4.78 10.08 3.93
C GLU A 92 -4.28 9.07 4.97
N ILE A 93 -5.05 8.89 6.04
CA ILE A 93 -4.77 7.88 7.07
C ILE A 93 -6.01 7.00 7.15
N THR A 94 -5.88 5.75 6.75
CA THR A 94 -7.01 4.81 6.67
C THR A 94 -6.70 3.55 7.48
N THR A 95 -7.74 3.01 8.10
CA THR A 95 -7.69 1.66 8.68
C THR A 95 -7.98 0.66 7.57
N GLY A 96 -6.98 -0.11 7.17
CA GLY A 96 -7.16 -1.38 6.49
C GLY A 96 -7.45 -2.48 7.50
N ASN A 97 -8.28 -3.44 7.10
CA ASN A 97 -8.31 -4.73 7.77
C ASN A 97 -7.16 -5.54 7.18
N ASP A 98 -6.21 -5.98 8.00
CA ASP A 98 -5.36 -7.10 7.57
C ASP A 98 -6.22 -8.36 7.71
N TYR A 99 -6.38 -9.09 6.61
CA TYR A 99 -7.18 -10.30 6.57
C TYR A 99 -6.21 -11.50 6.68
N PRO A 100 -6.01 -12.08 7.87
CA PRO A 100 -4.87 -12.96 8.15
C PRO A 100 -5.04 -14.40 7.66
N LEU A 101 -6.27 -14.77 7.29
CA LEU A 101 -6.61 -16.13 6.87
C LEU A 101 -6.34 -16.33 5.39
N TRP A 102 -5.72 -17.43 5.02
CA TRP A 102 -5.54 -17.85 3.63
C TRP A 102 -5.55 -19.37 3.56
N ILE A 103 -5.72 -19.91 2.35
CA ILE A 103 -5.77 -21.35 2.12
C ILE A 103 -4.65 -21.80 1.19
N ARG A 104 -4.19 -23.03 1.37
CA ARG A 104 -3.42 -23.77 0.37
C ARG A 104 -4.25 -24.94 -0.13
N VAL A 105 -4.61 -24.92 -1.40
CA VAL A 105 -5.34 -26.02 -2.04
C VAL A 105 -4.39 -27.19 -2.19
N LYS A 106 -4.67 -28.33 -1.54
CA LYS A 106 -3.79 -29.51 -1.53
C LYS A 106 -3.63 -30.13 -2.90
N ASN A 107 -4.71 -30.13 -3.68
CA ASN A 107 -4.79 -30.77 -4.98
C ASN A 107 -3.85 -30.11 -6.01
N THR A 108 -3.70 -28.79 -5.93
CA THR A 108 -2.94 -27.96 -6.89
C THR A 108 -1.69 -27.33 -6.28
N GLU A 109 -1.56 -27.38 -4.95
CA GLU A 109 -0.55 -26.70 -4.14
C GLU A 109 -0.55 -25.16 -4.24
N VAL A 110 -1.61 -24.57 -4.79
CA VAL A 110 -1.78 -23.12 -4.95
C VAL A 110 -2.23 -22.49 -3.63
N ASN A 111 -1.76 -21.26 -3.38
CA ASN A 111 -2.19 -20.45 -2.24
C ASN A 111 -3.21 -19.41 -2.69
N HIS A 112 -4.38 -19.36 -2.03
CA HIS A 112 -5.37 -18.31 -2.24
C HIS A 112 -5.44 -17.40 -1.02
N TYR A 113 -5.29 -16.11 -1.28
CA TYR A 113 -5.25 -15.07 -0.27
C TYR A 113 -6.50 -14.19 -0.31
N PRO A 114 -6.84 -13.53 0.80
CA PRO A 114 -7.84 -12.46 0.83
C PRO A 114 -7.48 -11.32 -0.11
N ASP A 115 -8.49 -10.55 -0.52
CA ASP A 115 -8.36 -9.44 -1.47
C ASP A 115 -7.83 -9.86 -2.87
N THR A 116 -7.88 -11.15 -3.19
CA THR A 116 -7.69 -11.67 -4.54
C THR A 116 -9.01 -12.09 -5.16
N LYS A 117 -9.02 -12.41 -6.46
CA LYS A 117 -10.22 -12.92 -7.15
C LYS A 117 -10.69 -14.30 -6.63
N TYR A 118 -9.91 -14.96 -5.76
CA TYR A 118 -10.20 -16.27 -5.19
C TYR A 118 -10.72 -16.22 -3.75
N CYS A 119 -10.95 -15.03 -3.20
CA CYS A 119 -11.50 -14.88 -1.86
C CYS A 119 -12.32 -13.60 -1.76
N THR A 120 -13.54 -13.74 -1.25
CA THR A 120 -14.35 -12.60 -0.82
C THR A 120 -14.36 -12.51 0.70
N VAL A 121 -14.31 -11.28 1.21
CA VAL A 121 -14.47 -11.02 2.64
C VAL A 121 -15.69 -10.13 2.86
N GLU A 122 -16.66 -10.65 3.61
CA GLU A 122 -17.90 -9.96 3.93
C GLU A 122 -17.91 -9.58 5.41
N LYS A 123 -18.02 -8.29 5.70
CA LYS A 123 -18.18 -7.79 7.06
C LYS A 123 -19.66 -7.80 7.44
N ILE A 124 -20.04 -8.66 8.39
CA ILE A 124 -21.42 -8.80 8.89
C ILE A 124 -21.68 -7.75 9.97
N SER A 125 -20.72 -7.58 10.89
CA SER A 125 -20.77 -6.60 11.96
C SER A 125 -19.35 -6.11 12.32
N PRO A 126 -19.17 -5.14 13.25
CA PRO A 126 -17.85 -4.76 13.73
C PRO A 126 -17.01 -5.90 14.27
N ASP A 127 -17.65 -6.92 14.86
CA ASP A 127 -17.02 -8.06 15.53
C ASP A 127 -17.25 -9.39 14.79
N GLU A 128 -17.82 -9.36 13.59
CA GLU A 128 -18.24 -10.55 12.85
C GLU A 128 -18.00 -10.39 11.34
N TRP A 129 -17.33 -11.37 10.74
CA TRP A 129 -17.07 -11.37 9.30
C TRP A 129 -16.89 -12.78 8.75
N LYS A 130 -16.97 -12.90 7.43
CA LYS A 130 -16.92 -14.16 6.70
C LYS A 130 -15.88 -14.10 5.59
N TYR A 131 -15.10 -15.17 5.44
CA TYR A 131 -14.30 -15.45 4.25
C TYR A 131 -15.02 -16.49 3.42
N SER A 132 -15.03 -16.30 2.11
CA SER A 132 -15.57 -17.26 1.16
C SER A 132 -14.52 -17.42 0.08
N PHE A 133 -13.87 -18.59 0.05
CA PHE A 133 -12.77 -18.90 -0.86
C PHE A 133 -13.26 -19.74 -2.04
N GLU A 134 -12.50 -19.64 -3.12
CA GLU A 134 -12.53 -20.55 -4.27
C GLU A 134 -11.34 -21.51 -4.14
N ASP A 135 -11.46 -22.77 -4.54
CA ASP A 135 -10.36 -23.75 -4.50
C ASP A 135 -9.80 -24.17 -5.86
N SER A 136 -10.38 -23.64 -6.95
CA SER A 136 -9.85 -23.78 -8.31
C SER A 136 -9.07 -22.55 -8.78
N ASP A 137 -8.02 -22.74 -9.60
CA ASP A 137 -7.17 -21.65 -10.11
C ASP A 137 -7.12 -21.58 -11.65
N ALA A 138 -7.65 -20.49 -12.21
CA ALA A 138 -7.67 -20.24 -13.65
C ALA A 138 -6.25 -20.05 -14.26
N GLU A 139 -5.27 -19.64 -13.46
CA GLU A 139 -3.89 -19.39 -13.88
C GLU A 139 -3.11 -20.67 -14.15
N ILE A 140 -3.57 -21.79 -13.60
CA ILE A 140 -3.05 -23.13 -13.90
C ILE A 140 -3.93 -23.90 -14.90
N GLY A 141 -4.94 -23.24 -15.46
CA GLY A 141 -5.81 -23.79 -16.51
C GLY A 141 -7.05 -24.53 -16.01
N GLU A 142 -7.45 -24.36 -14.75
CA GLU A 142 -8.71 -24.90 -14.24
C GLU A 142 -9.91 -24.05 -14.68
N ALA A 143 -11.07 -24.70 -14.80
CA ALA A 143 -12.33 -24.03 -15.06
C ALA A 143 -12.96 -23.64 -13.72
N VAL A 144 -12.81 -22.36 -13.36
CA VAL A 144 -13.28 -21.78 -12.11
C VAL A 144 -14.72 -21.29 -12.27
N ASP A 145 -15.62 -21.63 -11.34
CA ASP A 145 -17.03 -21.22 -11.34
C ASP A 145 -17.33 -20.05 -10.39
N PHE A 146 -16.43 -19.71 -9.46
CA PHE A 146 -16.49 -18.50 -8.61
C PHE A 146 -17.80 -18.39 -7.81
N ASP A 147 -18.26 -19.50 -7.20
CA ASP A 147 -19.34 -19.49 -6.21
C ASP A 147 -18.84 -19.26 -4.78
N TYR A 148 -17.53 -19.44 -4.55
CA TYR A 148 -16.80 -19.14 -3.33
C TYR A 148 -17.25 -19.95 -2.11
N ASP A 149 -17.51 -21.24 -2.27
CA ASP A 149 -17.96 -22.09 -1.18
C ASP A 149 -16.91 -23.12 -0.68
N GLU A 150 -15.61 -22.85 -0.95
CA GLU A 150 -14.47 -23.73 -0.66
C GLU A 150 -13.21 -23.08 -0.05
N PRO A 151 -13.08 -22.98 1.29
CA PRO A 151 -14.12 -23.05 2.30
C PRO A 151 -14.83 -21.71 2.54
N ILE A 152 -15.97 -21.80 3.22
CA ILE A 152 -16.56 -20.66 3.94
C ILE A 152 -16.10 -20.68 5.40
N LEU A 153 -15.45 -19.60 5.83
CA LEU A 153 -15.02 -19.40 7.22
C LEU A 153 -15.79 -18.27 7.87
N HIS A 154 -16.36 -18.52 9.04
CA HIS A 154 -17.03 -17.52 9.85
C HIS A 154 -16.18 -17.12 11.05
N LEU A 155 -16.03 -15.82 11.27
CA LEU A 155 -15.21 -15.26 12.33
C LEU A 155 -16.04 -14.40 13.26
N GLU A 156 -15.90 -14.67 14.56
CA GLU A 156 -16.58 -13.95 15.62
C GLU A 156 -15.54 -13.49 16.66
N LYS A 157 -15.47 -12.19 16.91
CA LYS A 157 -14.66 -11.61 17.98
C LYS A 157 -15.48 -11.59 19.27
N ILE A 158 -15.03 -12.34 20.26
CA ILE A 158 -15.65 -12.47 21.58
C ILE A 158 -14.67 -11.94 22.63
N GLY A 159 -14.71 -10.63 22.86
CA GLY A 159 -13.72 -9.95 23.69
C GLY A 159 -12.32 -10.04 23.08
N GLU A 160 -11.42 -10.74 23.76
CA GLU A 160 -10.02 -10.93 23.35
C GLU A 160 -9.78 -12.25 22.61
N ILE A 161 -10.85 -12.97 22.26
CA ILE A 161 -10.81 -14.24 21.54
C ILE A 161 -11.39 -14.03 20.16
N LEU A 162 -10.69 -14.54 19.14
CA LEU A 162 -11.24 -14.71 17.81
C LEU A 162 -11.64 -16.17 17.65
N ARG A 163 -12.93 -16.41 17.47
CA ARG A 163 -13.47 -17.72 17.13
C ARG A 163 -13.58 -17.81 15.62
N ILE A 164 -13.02 -18.86 15.04
CA ILE A 164 -13.05 -19.14 13.60
C ILE A 164 -13.73 -20.49 13.42
N THR A 165 -14.78 -20.54 12.60
CA THR A 165 -15.58 -21.74 12.33
C THR A 165 -15.60 -22.03 10.84
N ILE A 166 -15.39 -23.30 10.46
CA ILE A 166 -15.56 -23.75 9.07
C ILE A 166 -17.04 -24.03 8.85
N VAL A 167 -17.72 -23.19 8.08
CA VAL A 167 -19.19 -23.27 7.90
C VAL A 167 -19.56 -24.28 6.82
N ALA A 168 -18.84 -24.25 5.71
CA ALA A 168 -19.12 -25.07 4.54
C ALA A 168 -17.84 -25.29 3.70
N TYR A 169 -17.86 -26.37 2.93
CA TYR A 169 -16.89 -26.69 1.89
C TYR A 169 -17.60 -27.56 0.85
N ASN A 170 -17.75 -27.11 -0.40
CA ASN A 170 -18.55 -27.78 -1.42
C ASN A 170 -17.75 -28.20 -2.67
N SER A 171 -16.55 -28.74 -2.48
CA SER A 171 -15.77 -29.35 -3.55
C SER A 171 -15.18 -30.70 -3.13
N THR A 172 -14.74 -31.45 -4.12
CA THR A 172 -13.99 -32.70 -3.92
C THR A 172 -12.52 -32.47 -3.60
N TYR A 173 -12.03 -31.24 -3.77
CA TYR A 173 -10.70 -30.82 -3.38
C TYR A 173 -10.60 -30.64 -1.87
N SER A 174 -9.37 -30.51 -1.39
CA SER A 174 -9.10 -30.25 0.02
C SER A 174 -8.12 -29.10 0.17
N SER A 175 -8.23 -28.36 1.26
CA SER A 175 -7.39 -27.20 1.52
C SER A 175 -6.84 -27.21 2.94
N ASP A 176 -5.60 -26.75 3.09
CA ASP A 176 -5.02 -26.40 4.39
C ASP A 176 -5.38 -24.94 4.70
N ILE A 177 -5.86 -24.67 5.92
CA ILE A 177 -6.23 -23.31 6.35
C ILE A 177 -5.15 -22.76 7.27
N TYR A 178 -4.68 -21.56 6.96
CA TYR A 178 -3.64 -20.87 7.72
C TYR A 178 -4.16 -19.56 8.30
N TYR A 179 -3.64 -19.24 9.48
CA TYR A 179 -3.69 -17.90 10.06
C TYR A 179 -2.25 -17.35 10.10
N TYR A 180 -1.97 -16.35 9.27
CA TYR A 180 -0.62 -15.91 8.94
C TYR A 180 0.30 -17.07 8.54
N LYS A 181 1.21 -17.50 9.42
CA LYS A 181 2.14 -18.60 9.15
C LYS A 181 1.79 -19.88 9.90
N SER A 182 0.72 -19.84 10.70
CA SER A 182 0.31 -20.95 11.54
C SER A 182 -0.77 -21.74 10.83
N LEU A 183 -0.52 -23.04 10.64
CA LEU A 183 -1.54 -23.97 10.17
C LEU A 183 -2.62 -24.09 11.26
N LEU A 184 -3.86 -23.80 10.91
CA LEU A 184 -5.03 -24.00 11.79
C LEU A 184 -5.65 -25.37 11.56
N TRP A 185 -5.86 -25.75 10.30
CA TRP A 185 -6.41 -27.05 9.90
C TRP A 185 -5.71 -27.58 8.67
N GLU A 186 -5.51 -28.90 8.64
CA GLU A 186 -4.99 -29.62 7.49
C GLU A 186 -6.12 -30.41 6.81
N ASN A 187 -6.13 -30.49 5.48
CA ASN A 187 -7.08 -31.31 4.72
C ASN A 187 -8.57 -31.01 4.99
N VAL A 188 -8.96 -29.72 5.04
CA VAL A 188 -10.36 -29.31 5.14
C VAL A 188 -11.08 -29.58 3.82
N GLY A 189 -12.33 -30.08 3.89
CA GLY A 189 -13.16 -30.34 2.72
C GLY A 189 -13.08 -31.76 2.17
N GLY A 190 -13.12 -31.90 0.85
CA GLY A 190 -13.10 -33.16 0.12
C GLY A 190 -14.40 -33.97 0.22
N ILE A 191 -14.37 -35.19 -0.32
CA ILE A 191 -15.54 -36.11 -0.38
C ILE A 191 -16.16 -36.36 1.01
N GLY A 192 -15.36 -36.27 2.08
CA GLY A 192 -15.81 -36.46 3.46
C GLY A 192 -16.25 -35.19 4.19
N GLN A 193 -16.13 -34.01 3.57
CA GLN A 193 -16.33 -32.70 4.20
C GLN A 193 -15.57 -32.58 5.54
N ALA A 194 -14.29 -32.97 5.52
CA ALA A 194 -13.46 -32.98 6.70
C ALA A 194 -13.39 -31.58 7.34
N HIS A 195 -13.45 -31.55 8.67
CA HIS A 195 -13.43 -30.34 9.51
C HIS A 195 -14.60 -29.35 9.32
N VAL A 196 -15.56 -29.61 8.42
CA VAL A 196 -16.76 -28.76 8.31
C VAL A 196 -17.56 -28.82 9.62
N GLY A 197 -17.86 -27.65 10.18
CA GLY A 197 -18.49 -27.46 11.48
C GLY A 197 -17.51 -27.36 12.66
N GLU A 198 -16.21 -27.56 12.44
CA GLU A 198 -15.21 -27.37 13.49
C GLU A 198 -14.90 -25.89 13.74
N THR A 199 -14.46 -25.61 14.96
CA THR A 199 -14.13 -24.28 15.45
C THR A 199 -12.77 -24.28 16.11
N VAL A 200 -11.98 -23.23 15.87
CA VAL A 200 -10.78 -22.90 16.64
C VAL A 200 -10.96 -21.54 17.31
N GLU A 201 -10.46 -21.42 18.53
CA GLU A 201 -10.39 -20.16 19.24
C GLU A 201 -8.92 -19.75 19.35
N ILE A 202 -8.62 -18.55 18.87
CA ILE A 202 -7.29 -17.96 19.00
C ILE A 202 -7.37 -16.71 19.85
N GLU A 203 -6.40 -16.51 20.74
CA GLU A 203 -6.27 -15.26 21.46
C GLU A 203 -5.96 -14.15 20.45
N ALA A 204 -6.88 -13.19 20.28
CA ALA A 204 -6.76 -12.09 19.34
C ALA A 204 -5.46 -11.28 19.59
N ASN A 205 -5.02 -11.21 20.85
CA ASN A 205 -3.77 -10.56 21.25
C ASN A 205 -2.50 -11.33 20.87
N ARG A 206 -2.58 -12.66 20.75
CA ARG A 206 -1.44 -13.51 20.38
C ARG A 206 -1.16 -13.47 18.88
N PHE A 207 -2.16 -13.02 18.13
CA PHE A 207 -2.19 -13.09 16.68
C PHE A 207 -2.42 -11.75 16.01
N GLY A 208 -2.67 -10.69 16.80
CA GLY A 208 -3.06 -9.36 16.35
C GLY A 208 -4.20 -9.43 15.33
N LEU A 209 -5.44 -9.20 15.77
CA LEU A 209 -6.43 -8.68 14.83
C LEU A 209 -6.01 -7.25 14.50
N PHE A 210 -4.95 -7.12 13.69
CA PHE A 210 -4.27 -5.87 13.56
C PHE A 210 -5.12 -4.96 12.70
N THR A 211 -5.53 -3.83 13.27
CA THR A 211 -5.94 -2.71 12.44
C THR A 211 -4.68 -2.22 11.76
N LEU A 212 -4.59 -2.44 10.45
CA LEU A 212 -3.48 -1.96 9.67
C LEU A 212 -3.77 -0.50 9.34
N ILE A 213 -2.97 0.43 9.84
CA ILE A 213 -3.10 1.82 9.44
C ILE A 213 -2.24 2.07 8.23
N ASN A 214 -2.89 2.37 7.11
CA ASN A 214 -2.21 2.90 5.93
C ASN A 214 -2.07 4.41 6.10
N ILE A 215 -0.85 4.90 5.93
CA ILE A 215 -0.54 6.33 5.86
C ILE A 215 -0.11 6.60 4.43
N GLU A 216 -0.80 7.53 3.77
CA GLU A 216 -0.37 8.09 2.49
C GLU A 216 -0.20 9.61 2.64
N VAL A 217 0.98 10.10 2.24
CA VAL A 217 1.30 11.52 2.19
C VAL A 217 1.80 11.84 0.80
N ARG A 218 1.20 12.84 0.16
CA ARG A 218 1.65 13.32 -1.15
C ARG A 218 1.56 14.84 -1.23
N ASP A 219 2.39 15.43 -2.08
CA ASP A 219 2.19 16.83 -2.43
C ASP A 219 1.00 16.99 -3.40
N PRO A 220 0.39 18.19 -3.48
CA PRO A 220 -0.74 18.43 -4.37
C PRO A 220 -0.44 18.21 -5.87
N GLY A 221 0.82 18.35 -6.29
CA GLY A 221 1.28 18.10 -7.66
C GLY A 221 1.68 16.65 -7.93
N ASN A 222 1.64 15.79 -6.91
CA ASN A 222 1.98 14.37 -6.98
C ASN A 222 3.41 14.07 -7.50
N MET A 223 4.34 14.96 -7.21
CA MET A 223 5.77 14.83 -7.52
C MET A 223 6.55 14.04 -6.45
N ALA A 224 6.04 13.98 -5.21
CA ALA A 224 6.60 13.25 -4.09
C ALA A 224 5.49 12.54 -3.30
N ARG A 225 5.76 11.28 -2.92
CA ARG A 225 4.84 10.43 -2.17
C ARG A 225 5.58 9.65 -1.08
N TYR A 226 4.91 9.47 0.04
CA TYR A 226 5.28 8.57 1.13
C TYR A 226 4.11 7.65 1.42
N ALA A 227 4.39 6.37 1.64
CA ALA A 227 3.42 5.39 2.07
C ALA A 227 4.04 4.47 3.14
N GLU A 228 3.32 4.23 4.22
CA GLU A 228 3.70 3.27 5.27
C GLU A 228 2.47 2.59 5.84
N ASN A 229 2.62 1.30 6.17
CA ASN A 229 1.59 0.50 6.84
C ASN A 229 2.04 0.23 8.28
N ILE A 230 1.19 0.57 9.25
CA ILE A 230 1.47 0.38 10.67
C ILE A 230 0.51 -0.66 11.23
N LEU A 231 1.09 -1.67 11.85
CA LEU A 231 0.36 -2.76 12.45
C LEU A 231 0.01 -2.41 13.91
N ILE A 232 -1.27 -2.26 14.24
CA ILE A 232 -1.71 -1.99 15.62
C ILE A 232 -2.08 -3.30 16.32
N THR A 233 -1.39 -3.58 17.43
CA THR A 233 -1.67 -4.66 18.39
C THR A 233 -2.52 -4.17 19.55
#